data_AF-A0ABC9SZK9-F1
#
_entry.id   AF-A0ABC9SZK9-F1
#
_cell.length_a   1.000
_cell.length_b   1.000
_cell.length_c   1.000
_cell.angle_alpha   90.00
_cell.angle_beta   90.00
_cell.angle_gamma   90.00
#
_symmetry.space_group_name_H-M   'P 1'
#
loop_
_entity.id
_entity.type
_entity.pdbx_description
1 polymer ?
#
loop_
_entity_poly.entity_id
_entity_poly.type
_entity_poly.pdbx_seq_one_letter_code
_entity_poly.pdbx_strand_id
1 'polypeptide(L)'
;MWFDKVVYLQTLPQELEKLFADNGWKRTLFFQIKSGISKFIDVRLFESLGSDGERRRFGIANAYDTADSDFTDSRFISADSPLGKLGMGDGVKKDFSIPVSPVLGPSVIVYVNGFEQEKSKYKVDATTGKVTFTTAIAKGDKVTCEYRLATNTYEPNNDMLLFTFNRYFIEKEILSGDKLGELGKGNGTKKNFTLPFPNFDESRTVVYKDNTIVDPSEYSFTETEIVFKTAPAADTTIKISGIYFLLPKEDGTLDTLTAKTSFDVQKMESIMGEVYSTINFVKPSPYTSISFTPEQRFSKELNRDSVVYLYGNANKDRLIMFNPCFSCSWPFCHCICKWV
;
A
#
# COMPACT_ATOMS: atom_id res chain seq x y z
N MET A 1 -10.39 -16.40 17.41
CA MET A 1 -10.67 -15.65 18.66
C MET A 1 -11.78 -14.65 18.35
N TRP A 2 -12.69 -14.41 19.29
CA TRP A 2 -13.67 -13.35 19.12
C TRP A 2 -13.00 -12.00 19.35
N PHE A 3 -13.33 -11.02 18.51
CA PHE A 3 -12.89 -9.63 18.67
C PHE A 3 -14.11 -8.70 18.73
N ASP A 4 -13.93 -7.63 19.47
CA ASP A 4 -14.86 -6.53 19.67
C ASP A 4 -14.00 -5.27 19.81
N LYS A 5 -14.09 -4.36 18.82
CA LYS A 5 -13.15 -3.25 18.69
C LYS A 5 -13.80 -2.04 18.05
N VAL A 6 -13.48 -0.86 18.59
CA VAL A 6 -13.77 0.42 17.96
C VAL A 6 -12.50 0.93 17.29
N VAL A 7 -12.60 1.34 16.03
CA VAL A 7 -11.48 1.86 15.24
C VAL A 7 -11.88 3.14 14.51
N TYR A 8 -10.95 4.05 14.28
CA TYR A 8 -11.20 5.24 13.48
C TYR A 8 -11.26 4.89 11.99
N LEU A 9 -12.16 5.54 11.24
CA LEU A 9 -12.26 5.38 9.79
C LEU A 9 -10.90 5.58 9.12
N GLN A 10 -10.21 6.66 9.48
CA GLN A 10 -8.91 7.02 8.90
C GLN A 10 -7.79 5.98 9.10
N THR A 11 -7.87 5.14 10.14
CA THR A 11 -6.87 4.10 10.46
C THR A 11 -7.39 2.70 10.22
N LEU A 12 -8.61 2.56 9.68
CA LEU A 12 -9.30 1.28 9.55
C LEU A 12 -8.45 0.23 8.81
N PRO A 13 -7.81 0.52 7.66
CA PRO A 13 -7.03 -0.50 6.96
C PRO A 13 -5.84 -1.04 7.78
N GLN A 14 -5.14 -0.17 8.51
CA GLN A 14 -4.01 -0.54 9.37
C GLN A 14 -4.48 -1.35 10.59
N GLU A 15 -5.60 -0.95 11.20
CA GLU A 15 -6.16 -1.66 12.35
C GLU A 15 -6.73 -3.03 11.99
N LEU A 16 -7.31 -3.18 10.78
CA LEU A 16 -7.72 -4.47 10.23
C LEU A 16 -6.50 -5.36 9.94
N GLU A 17 -5.46 -4.82 9.32
CA GLU A 17 -4.21 -5.55 9.08
C GLU A 17 -3.62 -6.09 10.39
N LYS A 18 -3.54 -5.24 11.42
CA LYS A 18 -3.06 -5.65 12.75
C LYS A 18 -3.96 -6.73 13.35
N LEU A 19 -5.27 -6.56 13.27
CA LEU A 19 -6.23 -7.54 13.77
C LEU A 19 -6.08 -8.90 13.06
N PHE A 20 -5.85 -8.92 11.75
CA PHE A 20 -5.60 -10.14 11.00
C PHE A 20 -4.26 -10.78 11.38
N ALA A 21 -3.19 -9.98 11.50
CA ALA A 21 -1.87 -10.41 11.93
C ALA A 21 -1.89 -11.07 13.32
N ASP A 22 -2.54 -10.44 14.29
CA ASP A 22 -2.70 -10.95 15.66
C ASP A 22 -3.48 -12.29 15.68
N ASN A 23 -4.23 -12.60 14.63
CA ASN A 23 -5.05 -13.81 14.51
C ASN A 23 -4.53 -14.82 13.46
N GLY A 24 -3.27 -14.71 13.05
CA GLY A 24 -2.58 -15.72 12.24
C GLY A 24 -2.57 -15.48 10.73
N TRP A 25 -3.04 -14.32 10.26
CA TRP A 25 -2.98 -13.94 8.85
C TRP A 25 -1.82 -12.98 8.60
N LYS A 26 -0.92 -13.34 7.70
CA LYS A 26 0.20 -12.49 7.33
C LYS A 26 -0.19 -11.61 6.13
N ARG A 27 0.05 -10.29 6.22
CA ARG A 27 0.08 -9.46 5.01
C ARG A 27 1.26 -9.87 4.14
N THR A 28 0.98 -10.35 2.95
CA THR A 28 1.99 -10.77 1.97
C THR A 28 2.35 -9.68 0.99
N LEU A 29 1.41 -8.76 0.72
CA LEU A 29 1.62 -7.64 -0.19
C LEU A 29 0.78 -6.44 0.23
N PHE A 30 1.37 -5.25 0.17
CA PHE A 30 0.66 -3.98 0.09
C PHE A 30 1.16 -3.20 -1.12
N PHE A 31 0.24 -2.65 -1.90
CA PHE A 31 0.57 -1.76 -2.99
C PHE A 31 -0.53 -0.75 -3.22
N GLN A 32 -0.16 0.38 -3.80
CA GLN A 32 -1.08 1.42 -4.21
C GLN A 32 -1.10 1.50 -5.73
N ILE A 33 -2.29 1.58 -6.31
CA ILE A 33 -2.49 1.86 -7.73
C ILE A 33 -2.90 3.33 -7.85
N LYS A 34 -2.20 4.11 -8.68
CA LYS A 34 -2.46 5.54 -8.87
C LYS A 34 -2.99 5.82 -10.27
N SER A 35 -4.08 6.58 -10.34
CA SER A 35 -4.58 7.18 -11.60
C SER A 35 -4.61 8.70 -11.47
N GLY A 36 -3.94 9.40 -12.39
CA GLY A 36 -3.83 10.86 -12.34
C GLY A 36 -3.07 11.34 -11.10
N ILE A 37 -3.56 12.39 -10.43
CA ILE A 37 -2.88 13.02 -9.28
C ILE A 37 -3.51 12.60 -7.95
N SER A 38 -4.83 12.40 -7.92
CA SER A 38 -5.63 12.34 -6.70
C SER A 38 -6.29 10.99 -6.43
N LYS A 39 -6.36 10.09 -7.42
CA LYS A 39 -7.06 8.80 -7.32
C LYS A 39 -6.10 7.66 -7.00
N PHE A 40 -6.46 6.89 -5.99
CA PHE A 40 -5.68 5.77 -5.52
C PHE A 40 -6.55 4.54 -5.24
N ILE A 41 -5.97 3.35 -5.36
CA ILE A 41 -6.50 2.10 -4.83
C ILE A 41 -5.43 1.51 -3.91
N ASP A 42 -5.73 1.44 -2.63
CA ASP A 42 -4.92 0.71 -1.65
C ASP A 42 -5.32 -0.77 -1.71
N VAL A 43 -4.37 -1.65 -2.01
CA VAL A 43 -4.60 -3.10 -2.06
C VAL A 43 -3.71 -3.82 -1.05
N ARG A 44 -4.32 -4.61 -0.17
CA ARG A 44 -3.64 -5.45 0.83
C ARG A 44 -3.99 -6.90 0.60
N LEU A 45 -2.97 -7.75 0.45
CA LEU A 45 -3.12 -9.19 0.25
C LEU A 45 -2.66 -9.94 1.50
N PHE A 46 -3.48 -10.86 1.97
CA PHE A 46 -3.26 -11.65 3.17
C PHE A 46 -3.17 -13.13 2.84
N GLU A 47 -2.33 -13.84 3.59
CA GLU A 47 -2.20 -15.30 3.53
C GLU A 47 -2.20 -15.88 4.94
N SER A 48 -2.85 -17.04 5.08
CA SER A 48 -2.76 -17.88 6.26
C SER A 48 -2.56 -19.33 5.87
N LEU A 49 -1.79 -20.06 6.69
CA LEU A 49 -1.70 -21.51 6.63
C LEU A 49 -2.66 -22.11 7.67
N GLY A 50 -3.72 -22.75 7.18
CA GLY A 50 -4.73 -23.33 8.06
C GLY A 50 -4.22 -24.50 8.88
N SER A 51 -5.01 -24.87 9.87
CA SER A 51 -4.84 -26.07 10.69
C SER A 51 -4.85 -27.36 9.87
N ASP A 52 -5.49 -27.34 8.70
CA ASP A 52 -5.53 -28.43 7.71
C ASP A 52 -4.34 -28.43 6.75
N GLY A 53 -3.41 -27.48 6.87
CA GLY A 53 -2.27 -27.33 5.95
C GLY A 53 -2.62 -26.61 4.64
N GLU A 54 -3.86 -26.19 4.45
CA GLU A 54 -4.27 -25.45 3.25
C GLU A 54 -3.95 -23.97 3.36
N ARG A 55 -3.41 -23.42 2.27
CA ARG A 55 -3.12 -21.99 2.17
C ARG A 55 -4.36 -21.23 1.77
N ARG A 56 -4.76 -20.28 2.61
CA ARG A 56 -5.91 -19.39 2.40
C ARG A 56 -5.43 -18.00 2.11
N ARG A 57 -6.06 -17.34 1.13
CA ARG A 57 -5.63 -16.04 0.62
C ARG A 57 -6.83 -15.17 0.33
N PHE A 58 -6.76 -13.92 0.76
CA PHE A 58 -7.75 -12.90 0.42
C PHE A 58 -7.09 -11.54 0.24
N GLY A 59 -7.76 -10.66 -0.50
CA GLY A 59 -7.35 -9.29 -0.73
C GLY A 59 -8.42 -8.33 -0.24
N ILE A 60 -7.97 -7.16 0.19
CA ILE A 60 -8.81 -5.99 0.46
C ILE A 60 -8.36 -4.89 -0.49
N ALA A 61 -9.31 -4.25 -1.17
CA ALA A 61 -9.09 -3.06 -1.98
C ALA A 61 -9.96 -1.91 -1.48
N ASN A 62 -9.33 -0.76 -1.28
CA ASN A 62 -10.01 0.49 -0.93
C ASN A 62 -9.61 1.57 -1.93
N ALA A 63 -10.57 2.07 -2.71
CA ALA A 63 -10.34 3.14 -3.66
C ALA A 63 -10.80 4.48 -3.09
N TYR A 64 -10.08 5.54 -3.40
CA TYR A 64 -10.40 6.89 -2.96
C TYR A 64 -9.89 7.95 -3.93
N ASP A 65 -10.59 9.09 -3.98
CA ASP A 65 -10.17 10.28 -4.71
C ASP A 65 -9.97 11.43 -3.73
N THR A 66 -8.73 11.87 -3.58
CA THR A 66 -8.38 12.95 -2.66
C THR A 66 -8.85 14.32 -3.14
N ALA A 67 -9.25 14.46 -4.41
CA ALA A 67 -9.86 15.68 -4.95
C ALA A 67 -11.39 15.70 -4.79
N ASP A 68 -12.01 14.55 -4.56
CA ASP A 68 -13.46 14.38 -4.34
C ASP A 68 -13.68 13.58 -3.05
N SER A 69 -13.23 14.16 -1.94
CA SER A 69 -13.39 13.58 -0.59
C SER A 69 -14.74 14.00 0.01
N ASP A 70 -15.34 13.08 0.77
CA ASP A 70 -16.54 13.33 1.56
C ASP A 70 -16.25 14.25 2.77
N PHE A 71 -14.97 14.42 3.16
CA PHE A 71 -14.57 15.24 4.30
C PHE A 71 -14.12 16.65 3.89
N THR A 72 -14.62 17.68 4.58
CA THR A 72 -14.38 19.10 4.26
C THR A 72 -13.20 19.72 5.02
N ASP A 73 -12.52 18.94 5.86
CA ASP A 73 -11.39 19.39 6.70
C ASP A 73 -10.09 19.64 5.93
N SER A 74 -10.10 19.55 4.59
CA SER A 74 -8.93 19.75 3.75
C SER A 74 -7.74 18.86 4.17
N ARG A 75 -8.03 17.63 4.62
CA ARG A 75 -7.05 16.63 5.06
C ARG A 75 -6.18 17.11 6.22
N PHE A 76 -6.70 18.00 7.05
CA PHE A 76 -6.04 18.51 8.24
C PHE A 76 -6.48 17.70 9.48
N ILE A 77 -5.52 17.35 10.32
CA ILE A 77 -5.72 16.72 11.63
C ILE A 77 -5.26 17.72 12.68
N SER A 78 -6.17 18.10 13.58
CA SER A 78 -5.84 18.97 14.71
C SER A 78 -5.23 18.18 15.87
N ALA A 79 -4.49 18.89 16.74
CA ALA A 79 -3.92 18.32 17.96
C ALA A 79 -4.97 17.79 18.96
N ASP A 80 -6.22 18.26 18.86
CA ASP A 80 -7.33 17.83 19.71
C ASP A 80 -8.02 16.55 19.20
N SER A 81 -7.92 16.27 17.89
CA SER A 81 -8.44 15.03 17.31
C SER A 81 -7.75 13.82 17.95
N PRO A 82 -8.44 12.69 18.15
CA PRO A 82 -7.80 11.44 18.55
C PRO A 82 -6.65 11.03 17.63
N LEU A 83 -6.74 11.38 16.33
CA LEU A 83 -5.70 11.12 15.34
C LEU A 83 -4.46 12.02 15.53
N GLY A 84 -4.58 13.14 16.26
CA GLY A 84 -3.47 14.01 16.64
C GLY A 84 -2.76 13.62 17.94
N LYS A 85 -3.14 12.50 18.59
CA LYS A 85 -2.57 12.06 19.87
C LYS A 85 -1.49 11.00 19.65
N LEU A 86 -0.24 11.31 19.98
CA LEU A 86 0.89 10.39 19.80
C LEU A 86 1.18 9.55 21.06
N GLY A 87 0.68 9.99 22.21
CA GLY A 87 0.77 9.28 23.49
C GLY A 87 1.42 10.10 24.59
N MET A 88 2.03 9.40 25.55
CA MET A 88 2.66 9.99 26.73
C MET A 88 4.16 9.66 26.77
N GLY A 89 4.96 10.57 27.33
CA GLY A 89 6.35 10.29 27.68
C GLY A 89 6.46 9.37 28.88
N ASP A 90 7.53 8.59 28.92
CA ASP A 90 7.90 7.71 30.04
C ASP A 90 9.19 8.16 30.75
N GLY A 91 9.79 9.27 30.31
CA GLY A 91 11.08 9.80 30.79
C GLY A 91 12.30 9.34 29.99
N VAL A 92 12.14 8.36 29.09
CA VAL A 92 13.24 7.78 28.27
C VAL A 92 12.89 7.75 26.78
N LYS A 93 11.60 7.64 26.44
CA LYS A 93 11.04 7.57 25.10
C LYS A 93 11.27 8.86 24.33
N LYS A 94 11.91 8.70 23.18
CA LYS A 94 12.15 9.75 22.18
C LYS A 94 11.33 9.55 20.91
N ASP A 95 10.89 8.33 20.67
CA ASP A 95 10.24 7.95 19.43
C ASP A 95 8.73 7.84 19.64
N PHE A 96 7.99 8.57 18.82
CA PHE A 96 6.53 8.57 18.77
C PHE A 96 6.09 8.31 17.34
N SER A 97 4.85 7.84 17.15
CA SER A 97 4.29 7.58 15.82
C SER A 97 3.04 8.42 15.63
N ILE A 98 2.97 9.11 14.50
CA ILE A 98 1.72 9.70 14.02
C ILE A 98 0.80 8.53 13.66
N PRO A 99 -0.47 8.52 14.11
CA PRO A 99 -1.40 7.42 13.84
C PRO A 99 -1.72 7.20 12.36
N VAL A 100 -1.60 8.26 11.55
CA VAL A 100 -1.92 8.25 10.12
C VAL A 100 -0.72 8.76 9.33
N SER A 101 -0.18 7.91 8.46
CA SER A 101 0.93 8.25 7.56
C SER A 101 0.67 7.67 6.16
N PRO A 102 1.28 8.22 5.09
CA PRO A 102 2.22 9.35 5.06
C PRO A 102 1.59 10.72 5.40
N VAL A 103 2.42 11.73 5.68
CA VAL A 103 1.99 13.11 5.99
C VAL A 103 2.77 14.13 5.15
N LEU A 104 2.26 15.35 5.05
CA LEU A 104 3.04 16.47 4.52
C LEU A 104 4.03 16.92 5.59
N GLY A 105 5.28 16.44 5.53
CA GLY A 105 6.31 16.70 6.56
C GLY A 105 6.40 18.15 7.06
N PRO A 106 6.44 19.17 6.17
CA PRO A 106 6.48 20.58 6.60
C PRO A 106 5.29 21.05 7.43
N SER A 107 4.13 20.39 7.31
CA SER A 107 2.90 20.73 8.02
C SER A 107 2.83 20.21 9.45
N VAL A 108 3.74 19.31 9.85
CA VAL A 108 3.69 18.68 11.17
C VAL A 108 4.19 19.65 12.24
N ILE A 109 3.29 19.99 13.17
CA ILE A 109 3.61 20.79 14.36
C ILE A 109 3.34 19.91 15.58
N VAL A 110 4.32 19.82 16.48
CA VAL A 110 4.28 18.92 17.65
C VAL A 110 4.16 19.73 18.93
N TYR A 111 3.31 19.28 19.83
CA TYR A 111 3.08 19.89 21.13
C TYR A 111 3.43 18.92 22.25
N VAL A 112 4.00 19.44 23.34
CA VAL A 112 4.22 18.72 24.59
C VAL A 112 3.48 19.47 25.69
N ASN A 113 2.52 18.81 26.33
CA ASN A 113 1.58 19.41 27.27
C ASN A 113 0.87 20.67 26.72
N GLY A 114 0.58 20.68 25.41
CA GLY A 114 -0.08 21.80 24.73
C GLY A 114 0.86 22.93 24.29
N PHE A 115 2.16 22.87 24.62
CA PHE A 115 3.15 23.85 24.18
C PHE A 115 3.84 23.40 22.88
N GLU A 116 3.79 24.24 21.86
CA GLU A 116 4.45 24.01 20.58
C GLU A 116 5.96 23.80 20.79
N GLN A 117 6.50 22.78 20.14
CA GLN A 117 7.92 22.50 20.13
C GLN A 117 8.57 23.06 18.87
N GLU A 118 9.74 23.66 19.03
CA GLU A 118 10.55 24.08 17.89
C GLU A 118 10.92 22.88 17.00
N LYS A 119 10.89 23.08 15.68
CA LYS A 119 11.28 22.07 14.69
C LYS A 119 12.72 21.55 14.85
N SER A 120 13.58 22.28 15.56
CA SER A 120 14.95 21.85 15.91
C SER A 120 14.96 20.71 16.93
N LYS A 121 13.90 20.56 17.74
CA LYS A 121 13.82 19.60 18.85
C LYS A 121 13.37 18.22 18.44
N TYR A 122 12.83 18.05 17.23
CA TYR A 122 12.32 16.78 16.73
C TYR A 122 12.59 16.62 15.23
N LYS A 123 12.61 15.37 14.77
CA LYS A 123 12.64 15.01 13.35
C LYS A 123 11.39 14.20 13.01
N VAL A 124 10.85 14.42 11.82
CA VAL A 124 9.69 13.67 11.32
C VAL A 124 10.09 12.92 10.06
N ASP A 125 9.91 11.61 10.08
CA ASP A 125 9.84 10.82 8.86
C ASP A 125 8.40 10.92 8.34
N ALA A 126 8.23 11.71 7.28
CA ALA A 126 6.93 11.99 6.70
C ALA A 126 6.28 10.76 6.04
N THR A 127 7.07 9.75 5.66
CA THR A 127 6.56 8.54 5.02
C THR A 127 6.05 7.56 6.06
N THR A 128 6.83 7.30 7.10
CA THR A 128 6.45 6.34 8.15
C THR A 128 5.58 6.96 9.25
N GLY A 129 5.60 8.29 9.38
CA GLY A 129 4.95 9.01 10.48
C GLY A 129 5.76 8.98 11.79
N LYS A 130 7.02 8.53 11.76
CA LYS A 130 7.87 8.48 12.95
C LYS A 130 8.34 9.87 13.35
N VAL A 131 8.07 10.27 14.59
CA VAL A 131 8.55 11.50 15.22
C VAL A 131 9.62 11.14 16.24
N THR A 132 10.84 11.65 16.06
CA THR A 132 11.99 11.38 16.93
C THR A 132 12.45 12.68 17.60
N PHE A 133 12.30 12.77 18.91
CA PHE A 133 12.79 13.90 19.69
C PHE A 133 14.29 13.80 19.98
N THR A 134 14.95 14.94 20.06
CA THR A 134 16.37 15.05 20.46
C THR A 134 16.56 14.67 21.94
N THR A 135 15.63 15.09 22.79
CA THR A 135 15.56 14.77 24.23
C THR A 135 14.38 13.85 24.52
N ALA A 136 14.52 12.99 25.54
CA ALA A 136 13.40 12.16 25.98
C ALA A 136 12.28 13.04 26.54
N ILE A 137 11.04 12.64 26.29
CA ILE A 137 9.87 13.34 26.83
C ILE A 137 9.64 12.88 28.27
N ALA A 138 9.41 13.83 29.18
CA ALA A 138 9.29 13.52 30.60
C ALA A 138 8.10 12.62 30.88
N LYS A 139 8.19 11.87 31.99
CA LYS A 139 7.15 10.92 32.38
C LYS A 139 5.84 11.66 32.64
N GLY A 140 4.78 11.26 31.94
CA GLY A 140 3.45 11.85 32.09
C GLY A 140 3.19 13.05 31.19
N ASP A 141 4.17 13.54 30.44
CA ASP A 141 3.95 14.60 29.46
C ASP A 141 3.20 14.06 28.25
N LYS A 142 2.13 14.76 27.86
CA LYS A 142 1.29 14.41 26.73
C LYS A 142 1.89 14.96 25.44
N VAL A 143 2.04 14.09 24.45
CA VAL A 143 2.52 14.47 23.11
C VAL A 143 1.35 14.44 22.13
N THR A 144 1.11 15.57 21.49
CA THR A 144 0.11 15.74 20.41
C THR A 144 0.75 16.38 19.19
N CYS A 145 0.12 16.26 18.03
CA CYS A 145 0.52 16.99 16.84
C CYS A 145 -0.68 17.40 16.01
N GLU A 146 -0.49 18.44 15.23
CA GLU A 146 -1.32 18.74 14.08
C GLU A 146 -0.54 18.53 12.78
N TYR A 147 -1.22 18.14 11.72
CA TYR A 147 -0.59 17.79 10.45
C TYR A 147 -1.61 17.73 9.32
N ARG A 148 -1.10 17.75 8.08
CA ARG A 148 -1.88 17.46 6.88
C ARG A 148 -1.47 16.12 6.28
N LEU A 149 -2.44 15.35 5.80
CA LEU A 149 -2.17 14.09 5.12
C LEU A 149 -1.55 14.35 3.74
N ALA A 150 -0.59 13.50 3.35
CA ALA A 150 -0.10 13.50 1.97
C ALA A 150 -1.20 13.00 1.01
N THR A 151 -1.08 13.28 -0.29
CA THR A 151 -2.09 12.91 -1.30
C THR A 151 -2.25 11.39 -1.46
N ASN A 152 -1.19 10.62 -1.23
CA ASN A 152 -1.21 9.15 -1.29
C ASN A 152 -1.54 8.50 0.07
N THR A 153 -2.01 9.27 1.04
CA THR A 153 -2.52 8.72 2.30
C THR A 153 -3.93 8.25 2.07
N TYR A 154 -4.25 7.05 2.59
CA TYR A 154 -5.60 6.50 2.59
C TYR A 154 -6.62 7.58 2.96
N GLU A 155 -7.67 7.70 2.16
CA GLU A 155 -8.84 8.51 2.50
C GLU A 155 -10.02 7.56 2.68
N PRO A 156 -10.78 7.67 3.78
CA PRO A 156 -11.96 6.83 3.96
C PRO A 156 -12.95 7.04 2.81
N ASN A 157 -13.44 5.93 2.27
CA ASN A 157 -14.55 5.86 1.34
C ASN A 157 -15.59 4.89 1.92
N ASN A 158 -16.84 5.04 1.53
CA ASN A 158 -17.95 4.27 2.06
C ASN A 158 -17.85 2.77 1.76
N ASP A 159 -17.11 2.38 0.72
CA ASP A 159 -16.98 0.99 0.29
C ASP A 159 -15.57 0.41 0.50
N MET A 160 -15.54 -0.84 0.97
CA MET A 160 -14.36 -1.70 1.05
C MET A 160 -14.60 -2.98 0.26
N LEU A 161 -13.70 -3.33 -0.65
CA LEU A 161 -13.85 -4.49 -1.53
C LEU A 161 -13.00 -5.65 -1.03
N LEU A 162 -13.57 -6.85 -1.01
CA LEU A 162 -12.92 -8.08 -0.60
C LEU A 162 -12.97 -9.10 -1.72
N PHE A 163 -11.90 -9.86 -1.89
CA PHE A 163 -11.83 -10.92 -2.88
C PHE A 163 -10.88 -12.02 -2.42
N THR A 164 -10.99 -13.20 -3.01
CA THR A 164 -10.08 -14.32 -2.77
C THR A 164 -9.29 -14.64 -4.03
N PHE A 165 -8.15 -15.31 -3.89
CA PHE A 165 -7.31 -15.67 -5.02
C PHE A 165 -6.44 -16.88 -4.68
N ASN A 166 -6.00 -17.63 -5.69
CA ASN A 166 -5.12 -18.76 -5.44
C ASN A 166 -3.67 -18.33 -5.33
N ARG A 167 -3.16 -17.48 -6.22
CA ARG A 167 -1.78 -16.96 -6.21
C ARG A 167 -1.76 -15.58 -6.88
N TYR A 168 -0.69 -14.83 -6.67
CA TYR A 168 -0.40 -13.62 -7.44
C TYR A 168 1.04 -13.65 -7.96
N PHE A 169 1.28 -12.92 -9.04
CA PHE A 169 2.62 -12.60 -9.53
C PHE A 169 2.59 -11.22 -10.20
N ILE A 170 3.69 -10.50 -10.11
CA ILE A 170 3.80 -9.13 -10.61
C ILE A 170 4.72 -9.17 -11.82
N GLU A 171 4.15 -9.09 -13.01
CA GLU A 171 4.91 -9.04 -14.26
C GLU A 171 5.05 -7.60 -14.74
N LYS A 172 6.26 -7.27 -15.16
CA LYS A 172 6.57 -6.03 -15.88
C LYS A 172 7.24 -6.38 -17.18
N GLU A 173 6.94 -5.58 -18.19
CA GLU A 173 7.47 -5.74 -19.53
C GLU A 173 8.45 -4.62 -19.84
N ILE A 174 9.54 -4.96 -20.53
CA ILE A 174 10.45 -4.03 -21.19
C ILE A 174 10.23 -4.20 -22.69
N LEU A 175 9.83 -3.13 -23.36
CA LEU A 175 9.68 -3.11 -24.80
C LEU A 175 11.04 -2.84 -25.46
N SER A 176 11.21 -3.28 -26.71
CA SER A 176 12.50 -3.15 -27.44
C SER A 176 12.96 -1.70 -27.66
N GLY A 177 12.06 -0.73 -27.53
CA GLY A 177 12.35 0.70 -27.60
C GLY A 177 12.67 1.36 -26.25
N ASP A 178 12.53 0.63 -25.14
CA ASP A 178 12.73 1.20 -23.81
C ASP A 178 14.22 1.35 -23.49
N LYS A 179 14.60 2.52 -23.00
CA LYS A 179 15.97 2.78 -22.54
C LYS A 179 16.42 1.83 -21.42
N LEU A 180 15.46 1.35 -20.62
CA LEU A 180 15.72 0.37 -19.56
C LEU A 180 16.24 -0.96 -20.11
N GLY A 181 15.94 -1.30 -21.37
CA GLY A 181 16.42 -2.49 -22.04
C GLY A 181 17.82 -2.35 -22.67
N GLU A 182 18.45 -1.17 -22.61
CA GLU A 182 19.78 -0.96 -23.20
C GLU A 182 20.88 -1.39 -22.22
N LEU A 183 21.58 -2.49 -22.52
CA LEU A 183 22.59 -3.07 -21.63
C LEU A 183 24.01 -2.51 -21.86
N GLY A 184 24.16 -1.70 -22.91
CA GLY A 184 25.42 -1.05 -23.28
C GLY A 184 26.02 -1.60 -24.57
N LYS A 185 27.33 -1.39 -24.74
CA LYS A 185 28.07 -1.74 -25.96
C LYS A 185 29.08 -2.85 -25.75
N GLY A 186 29.28 -3.66 -26.79
CA GLY A 186 30.41 -4.56 -26.91
C GLY A 186 31.73 -3.82 -27.09
N ASN A 187 32.82 -4.46 -26.68
CA ASN A 187 34.20 -3.97 -26.85
C ASN A 187 35.10 -5.03 -27.51
N GLY A 188 34.53 -6.09 -28.09
CA GLY A 188 35.25 -7.22 -28.68
C GLY A 188 35.79 -8.25 -27.68
N THR A 189 35.71 -8.01 -26.36
CA THR A 189 36.23 -8.93 -25.32
C THR A 189 35.23 -9.22 -24.19
N LYS A 190 34.34 -8.27 -23.88
CA LYS A 190 33.29 -8.34 -22.87
C LYS A 190 32.19 -9.30 -23.33
N LYS A 191 31.95 -10.34 -22.53
CA LYS A 191 30.90 -11.34 -22.77
C LYS A 191 29.67 -11.16 -21.88
N ASN A 192 29.83 -10.50 -20.74
CA ASN A 192 28.80 -10.38 -19.72
C ASN A 192 28.13 -9.00 -19.78
N PHE A 193 26.81 -8.98 -19.77
CA PHE A 193 26.00 -7.77 -19.76
C PHE A 193 24.99 -7.87 -18.62
N THR A 194 25.10 -6.96 -17.65
CA THR A 194 24.21 -6.94 -16.49
C THR A 194 22.79 -6.57 -16.91
N LEU A 195 21.83 -7.36 -16.46
CA LEU A 195 20.40 -7.11 -16.64
C LEU A 195 19.97 -5.91 -15.78
N PRO A 196 19.00 -5.10 -16.22
CA PRO A 196 18.53 -3.94 -15.48
C PRO A 196 17.76 -4.33 -14.21
N PHE A 197 17.19 -5.53 -14.20
CA PHE A 197 16.42 -6.09 -13.09
C PHE A 197 16.76 -7.58 -12.91
N PRO A 198 16.64 -8.11 -11.70
CA PRO A 198 16.70 -9.55 -11.48
C PRO A 198 15.40 -10.23 -11.93
N ASN A 199 15.40 -11.57 -12.02
CA ASN A 199 14.21 -12.41 -12.27
C ASN A 199 13.51 -12.19 -13.62
N PHE A 200 14.28 -12.08 -14.70
CA PHE A 200 13.71 -12.16 -16.04
C PHE A 200 13.17 -13.55 -16.34
N ASP A 201 12.05 -13.59 -17.05
CA ASP A 201 11.59 -14.82 -17.69
C ASP A 201 12.42 -15.07 -18.95
N GLU A 202 13.42 -15.94 -18.83
CA GLU A 202 14.33 -16.30 -19.92
C GLU A 202 13.59 -16.76 -21.18
N SER A 203 12.44 -17.43 -21.01
CA SER A 203 11.65 -17.96 -22.14
C SER A 203 10.89 -16.88 -22.92
N ARG A 204 10.64 -15.74 -22.28
CA ARG A 204 9.93 -14.57 -22.84
C ARG A 204 10.85 -13.36 -23.02
N THR A 205 12.17 -13.55 -22.97
CA THR A 205 13.15 -12.48 -23.13
C THR A 205 13.92 -12.65 -24.44
N VAL A 206 13.96 -11.59 -25.23
CA VAL A 206 14.63 -11.52 -26.54
C VAL A 206 15.83 -10.58 -26.42
N VAL A 207 16.98 -11.02 -26.93
CA VAL A 207 18.23 -10.27 -26.95
C VAL A 207 18.50 -9.74 -28.35
N TYR A 208 18.96 -8.49 -28.44
CA TYR A 208 19.27 -7.83 -29.70
C TYR A 208 20.73 -7.37 -29.75
N LYS A 209 21.36 -7.53 -30.92
CA LYS A 209 22.62 -6.87 -31.33
C LYS A 209 22.29 -5.88 -32.44
N ASP A 210 22.52 -4.59 -32.22
CA ASP A 210 22.22 -3.52 -33.18
C ASP A 210 20.79 -3.61 -33.77
N ASN A 211 19.81 -3.85 -32.88
CA ASN A 211 18.38 -4.06 -33.17
C ASN A 211 18.05 -5.34 -33.98
N THR A 212 19.01 -6.26 -34.17
CA THR A 212 18.79 -7.58 -34.78
C THR A 212 18.68 -8.64 -33.68
N ILE A 213 17.67 -9.51 -33.77
CA ILE A 213 17.48 -10.61 -32.81
C ILE A 213 18.69 -11.54 -32.84
N VAL A 214 19.19 -11.88 -31.66
CA VAL A 214 20.26 -12.87 -31.48
C VAL A 214 19.63 -14.24 -31.26
N ASP A 215 20.22 -15.27 -31.86
CA ASP A 215 19.80 -16.64 -31.63
C ASP A 215 20.02 -17.04 -30.15
N PRO A 216 19.03 -17.64 -29.47
CA PRO A 216 19.16 -18.08 -28.08
C PRO A 216 20.33 -19.03 -27.81
N SER A 217 20.85 -19.72 -28.83
CA SER A 217 22.03 -20.57 -28.71
C SER A 217 23.34 -19.79 -28.58
N GLU A 218 23.38 -18.49 -28.87
CA GLU A 218 24.59 -17.67 -28.78
C GLU A 218 24.86 -17.07 -27.39
N TYR A 219 23.89 -17.16 -26.49
CA TYR A 219 23.98 -16.60 -25.14
C TYR A 219 23.36 -17.53 -24.11
N SER A 220 23.60 -17.23 -22.84
CA SER A 220 22.93 -17.84 -21.70
C SER A 220 22.57 -16.76 -20.69
N PHE A 221 21.45 -16.94 -20.00
CA PHE A 221 21.09 -16.11 -18.87
C PHE A 221 21.72 -16.65 -17.59
N THR A 222 22.03 -15.73 -16.70
CA THR A 222 22.20 -15.96 -15.27
C THR A 222 21.12 -15.12 -14.56
N GLU A 223 21.03 -15.22 -13.23
CA GLU A 223 20.04 -14.45 -12.47
C GLU A 223 20.14 -12.93 -12.69
N THR A 224 21.35 -12.42 -13.00
CA THR A 224 21.63 -10.99 -13.10
C THR A 224 22.31 -10.56 -14.41
N GLU A 225 22.73 -11.48 -15.27
CA GLU A 225 23.50 -11.14 -16.48
C GLU A 225 23.13 -12.01 -17.68
N ILE A 226 23.34 -11.45 -18.88
CA ILE A 226 23.44 -12.19 -20.13
C ILE A 226 24.91 -12.46 -20.42
N VAL A 227 25.25 -13.72 -20.67
CA VAL A 227 26.60 -14.16 -21.00
C VAL A 227 26.62 -14.67 -22.44
N PHE A 228 27.30 -13.94 -23.33
CA PHE A 228 27.49 -14.37 -24.72
C PHE A 228 28.61 -15.41 -24.82
N LYS A 229 28.42 -16.44 -25.66
CA LYS A 229 29.47 -17.42 -25.98
C LYS A 229 30.66 -16.78 -26.69
N THR A 230 30.37 -15.88 -27.63
CA THR A 230 31.35 -15.06 -28.36
C THR A 230 31.15 -13.59 -28.01
N ALA A 231 32.22 -12.88 -27.66
CA ALA A 231 32.14 -11.48 -27.29
C ALA A 231 31.59 -10.65 -28.47
N PRO A 232 30.57 -9.80 -28.27
CA PRO A 232 30.10 -8.89 -29.30
C PRO A 232 31.22 -7.95 -29.76
N ALA A 233 31.20 -7.58 -31.04
CA ALA A 233 32.20 -6.70 -31.63
C ALA A 233 32.24 -5.32 -30.94
N ALA A 234 33.31 -4.57 -31.17
CA ALA A 234 33.41 -3.21 -30.66
C ALA A 234 32.24 -2.36 -31.21
N ASP A 235 31.65 -1.56 -30.33
CA ASP A 235 30.53 -0.65 -30.61
C ASP A 235 29.18 -1.30 -30.92
N THR A 236 29.06 -2.63 -30.98
CA THR A 236 27.77 -3.33 -31.09
C THR A 236 26.89 -3.03 -29.88
N THR A 237 25.70 -2.49 -30.11
CA THR A 237 24.73 -2.16 -29.05
C THR A 237 23.95 -3.41 -28.65
N ILE A 238 23.91 -3.70 -27.36
CA ILE A 238 23.16 -4.82 -26.79
C ILE A 238 21.89 -4.30 -26.13
N LYS A 239 20.75 -4.87 -26.54
CA LYS A 239 19.43 -4.55 -25.96
C LYS A 239 18.67 -5.81 -25.60
N ILE A 240 17.68 -5.64 -24.73
CA ILE A 240 16.71 -6.68 -24.40
C ILE A 240 15.28 -6.14 -24.48
N SER A 241 14.35 -7.04 -24.78
CA SER A 241 12.93 -6.87 -24.49
C SER A 241 12.42 -8.14 -23.85
N GLY A 242 11.53 -8.04 -22.88
CA GLY A 242 11.01 -9.22 -22.22
C GLY A 242 10.25 -8.91 -20.95
N ILE A 243 9.91 -9.97 -20.22
CA ILE A 243 9.13 -9.90 -19.00
C ILE A 243 10.02 -10.24 -17.81
N TYR A 244 9.89 -9.47 -16.73
CA TYR A 244 10.53 -9.74 -15.45
C TYR A 244 9.52 -9.72 -14.31
N PHE A 245 9.84 -10.47 -13.26
CA PHE A 245 9.01 -10.56 -12.07
C PHE A 245 9.49 -9.57 -11.00
N LEU A 246 8.60 -8.67 -10.59
CA LEU A 246 8.86 -7.81 -9.45
C LEU A 246 8.63 -8.57 -8.15
N LEU A 247 9.64 -8.53 -7.28
CA LEU A 247 9.51 -9.01 -5.91
C LEU A 247 9.11 -7.85 -4.99
N PRO A 248 8.24 -8.10 -3.99
CA PRO A 248 7.98 -7.14 -2.94
C PRO A 248 9.25 -6.78 -2.18
N LYS A 249 9.29 -5.59 -1.58
CA LYS A 249 10.30 -5.20 -0.60
C LYS A 249 10.23 -6.11 0.64
N GLU A 250 11.25 -6.08 1.49
CA GLU A 250 11.32 -6.91 2.71
C GLU A 250 10.10 -6.74 3.64
N ASP A 251 9.51 -5.54 3.66
CA ASP A 251 8.31 -5.20 4.42
C ASP A 251 6.99 -5.62 3.73
N GLY A 252 7.09 -6.34 2.61
CA GLY A 252 5.96 -6.78 1.80
C GLY A 252 5.26 -5.65 1.05
N THR A 253 5.92 -4.52 0.79
CA THR A 253 5.34 -3.41 0.01
C THR A 253 5.88 -3.36 -1.42
N LEU A 254 5.14 -2.70 -2.31
CA LEU A 254 5.63 -2.23 -3.61
C LEU A 254 5.64 -0.71 -3.65
N ASP A 255 6.46 -0.17 -4.55
CA ASP A 255 6.28 1.21 -4.98
C ASP A 255 4.91 1.40 -5.64
N THR A 256 4.39 2.63 -5.59
CA THR A 256 3.11 2.97 -6.20
C THR A 256 3.11 2.58 -7.68
N LEU A 257 2.14 1.76 -8.06
CA LEU A 257 1.94 1.32 -9.43
C LEU A 257 1.06 2.32 -10.17
N THR A 258 1.42 2.63 -11.41
CA THR A 258 0.55 3.40 -12.30
C THR A 258 -0.58 2.53 -12.80
N ALA A 259 -1.80 3.05 -12.77
CA ALA A 259 -2.97 2.38 -13.32
C ALA A 259 -2.78 2.16 -14.84
N LYS A 260 -3.14 0.97 -15.32
CA LYS A 260 -3.22 0.63 -16.75
C LYS A 260 -4.37 1.35 -17.43
N THR A 261 -5.48 1.53 -16.71
CA THR A 261 -6.65 2.27 -17.18
C THR A 261 -7.09 3.31 -16.16
N SER A 262 -7.87 4.32 -16.58
CA SER A 262 -8.49 5.23 -15.62
C SER A 262 -9.66 4.52 -14.92
N PHE A 263 -9.71 4.60 -13.59
CA PHE A 263 -10.80 4.05 -12.79
C PHE A 263 -11.68 5.12 -12.13
N ASP A 264 -12.90 4.74 -11.83
CA ASP A 264 -13.89 5.51 -11.08
C ASP A 264 -14.03 4.94 -9.67
N VAL A 265 -13.72 5.75 -8.65
CA VAL A 265 -13.72 5.36 -7.23
C VAL A 265 -15.13 5.09 -6.68
N GLN A 266 -16.16 5.47 -7.42
CA GLN A 266 -17.57 5.23 -7.07
C GLN A 266 -18.13 3.97 -7.75
N LYS A 267 -17.36 3.31 -8.63
CA LYS A 267 -17.80 2.11 -9.36
C LYS A 267 -16.90 0.93 -9.03
N MET A 268 -17.44 0.00 -8.25
CA MET A 268 -16.71 -1.19 -7.76
C MET A 268 -16.13 -2.04 -8.90
N GLU A 269 -16.86 -2.21 -10.00
CA GLU A 269 -16.38 -2.93 -11.19
C GLU A 269 -15.14 -2.27 -11.80
N SER A 270 -15.12 -0.93 -11.83
CA SER A 270 -13.99 -0.16 -12.36
C SER A 270 -12.76 -0.30 -11.46
N ILE A 271 -12.96 -0.29 -10.14
CA ILE A 271 -11.89 -0.49 -9.15
C ILE A 271 -11.30 -1.88 -9.30
N MET A 272 -12.12 -2.93 -9.28
CA MET A 272 -11.63 -4.30 -9.30
C MET A 272 -11.09 -4.71 -10.67
N GLY A 273 -11.65 -4.18 -11.76
CA GLY A 273 -11.07 -4.32 -13.09
C GLY A 273 -9.63 -3.79 -13.14
N GLU A 274 -9.34 -2.67 -12.47
CA GLU A 274 -7.99 -2.13 -12.39
C GLU A 274 -7.08 -2.93 -11.46
N VAL A 275 -7.59 -3.41 -10.32
CA VAL A 275 -6.84 -4.28 -9.41
C VAL A 275 -6.39 -5.56 -10.13
N TYR A 276 -7.30 -6.22 -10.85
CA TYR A 276 -7.03 -7.46 -11.57
C TYR A 276 -6.21 -7.26 -12.84
N SER A 277 -6.19 -6.05 -13.41
CA SER A 277 -5.34 -5.74 -14.56
C SER A 277 -3.92 -5.38 -14.13
N THR A 278 -3.73 -4.72 -12.99
CA THR A 278 -2.43 -4.18 -12.57
C THR A 278 -1.45 -5.27 -12.16
N ILE A 279 -1.91 -6.30 -11.45
CA ILE A 279 -1.11 -7.49 -11.11
C ILE A 279 -1.85 -8.76 -11.51
N ASN A 280 -1.11 -9.83 -11.79
CA ASN A 280 -1.73 -11.06 -12.24
C ASN A 280 -2.18 -11.89 -11.04
N PHE A 281 -3.47 -12.21 -11.01
CA PHE A 281 -4.04 -13.14 -10.04
C PHE A 281 -4.38 -14.47 -10.72
N VAL A 282 -4.02 -15.57 -10.07
CA VAL A 282 -4.43 -16.92 -10.49
C VAL A 282 -5.76 -17.22 -9.82
N LYS A 283 -6.80 -17.45 -10.63
CA LYS A 283 -8.16 -17.78 -10.19
C LYS A 283 -8.67 -16.81 -9.10
N PRO A 284 -8.72 -15.48 -9.38
CA PRO A 284 -9.39 -14.57 -8.47
C PRO A 284 -10.89 -14.89 -8.43
N SER A 285 -11.50 -14.76 -7.25
CA SER A 285 -12.95 -14.81 -7.13
C SER A 285 -13.58 -13.51 -7.63
N PRO A 286 -14.90 -13.49 -7.88
CA PRO A 286 -15.66 -12.25 -7.81
C PRO A 286 -15.40 -11.53 -6.47
N TYR A 287 -15.55 -10.22 -6.48
CA TYR A 287 -15.39 -9.40 -5.29
C TYR A 287 -16.70 -9.29 -4.50
N THR A 288 -16.60 -8.89 -3.24
CA THR A 288 -17.72 -8.56 -2.35
C THR A 288 -17.45 -7.20 -1.74
N SER A 289 -18.46 -6.34 -1.67
CA SER A 289 -18.36 -5.02 -1.04
C SER A 289 -18.88 -5.06 0.39
N ILE A 290 -18.19 -4.33 1.27
CA ILE A 290 -18.70 -3.92 2.57
C ILE A 290 -18.90 -2.42 2.51
N SER A 291 -20.15 -1.99 2.59
CA SER A 291 -20.52 -0.58 2.68
C SER A 291 -20.68 -0.20 4.16
N PHE A 292 -20.06 0.90 4.57
CA PHE A 292 -20.07 1.36 5.96
C PHE A 292 -21.37 2.07 6.32
N THR A 293 -22.02 2.70 5.34
CA THR A 293 -23.32 3.34 5.44
C THR A 293 -24.20 2.90 4.26
N PRO A 294 -25.54 3.00 4.36
CA PRO A 294 -26.44 2.65 3.26
C PRO A 294 -26.43 3.68 2.12
N GLU A 295 -25.80 4.82 2.33
CA GLU A 295 -25.67 5.88 1.33
C GLU A 295 -24.48 5.60 0.41
N GLN A 296 -24.43 6.25 -0.75
CA GLN A 296 -23.28 6.13 -1.66
C GLN A 296 -22.01 6.78 -1.08
N ARG A 297 -22.17 7.82 -0.26
CA ARG A 297 -21.11 8.63 0.32
C ARG A 297 -21.33 8.81 1.81
N PHE A 298 -20.26 9.11 2.54
CA PHE A 298 -20.42 9.51 3.94
C PHE A 298 -21.24 10.80 4.05
N SER A 299 -22.14 10.85 5.03
CA SER A 299 -22.87 12.08 5.32
C SER A 299 -21.92 13.14 5.89
N LYS A 300 -22.29 14.42 5.78
CA LYS A 300 -21.52 15.53 6.37
C LYS A 300 -21.40 15.49 7.89
N GLU A 301 -22.15 14.61 8.55
CA GLU A 301 -22.08 14.40 10.00
C GLU A 301 -20.91 13.50 10.39
N LEU A 302 -20.34 12.76 9.44
CA LEU A 302 -19.16 11.93 9.64
C LEU A 302 -17.90 12.75 9.37
N ASN A 303 -17.00 12.71 10.35
CA ASN A 303 -15.64 13.21 10.24
C ASN A 303 -14.67 12.06 10.00
N ARG A 304 -13.45 12.35 9.53
CA ARG A 304 -12.42 11.31 9.32
C ARG A 304 -12.01 10.56 10.60
N ASP A 305 -12.20 11.18 11.76
CA ASP A 305 -12.03 10.56 13.08
C ASP A 305 -13.33 9.97 13.66
N SER A 306 -14.36 9.81 12.82
CA SER A 306 -15.51 8.95 13.15
C SER A 306 -15.08 7.50 13.21
N VAL A 307 -15.89 6.67 13.86
CA VAL A 307 -15.49 5.32 14.23
C VAL A 307 -16.33 4.26 13.55
N VAL A 308 -15.68 3.14 13.26
CA VAL A 308 -16.31 1.89 12.88
C VAL A 308 -16.18 0.95 14.05
N TYR A 309 -17.29 0.32 14.41
CA TYR A 309 -17.28 -0.78 15.36
C TYR A 309 -17.11 -2.07 14.57
N LEU A 310 -16.16 -2.90 14.98
CA LEU A 310 -15.86 -4.18 14.36
C LEU A 310 -16.09 -5.26 15.41
N TYR A 311 -16.93 -6.24 15.07
CA TYR A 311 -17.07 -7.44 15.90
C TYR A 311 -17.09 -8.69 15.03
N GLY A 312 -16.59 -9.80 15.57
CA GLY A 312 -16.54 -11.04 14.81
C GLY A 312 -15.54 -12.04 15.33
N ASN A 313 -15.17 -12.99 14.48
CA ASN A 313 -14.18 -14.01 14.80
C ASN A 313 -13.11 -14.06 13.72
N ALA A 314 -11.86 -13.86 14.13
CA ALA A 314 -10.71 -14.07 13.27
C ALA A 314 -9.86 -15.21 13.84
N ASN A 315 -9.46 -16.13 12.99
CA ASN A 315 -8.42 -17.10 13.28
C ASN A 315 -7.74 -17.50 11.96
N LYS A 316 -6.64 -18.25 12.04
CA LYS A 316 -5.88 -18.66 10.85
C LYS A 316 -6.69 -19.47 9.82
N ASP A 317 -7.81 -20.07 10.22
CA ASP A 317 -8.65 -20.89 9.35
C ASP A 317 -9.80 -20.10 8.70
N ARG A 318 -10.33 -19.09 9.39
CA ARG A 318 -11.57 -18.38 9.02
C ARG A 318 -11.60 -16.94 9.52
N LEU A 319 -12.28 -16.10 8.74
CA LEU A 319 -12.64 -14.74 9.12
C LEU A 319 -14.16 -14.56 9.02
N ILE A 320 -14.77 -14.07 10.10
CA ILE A 320 -16.15 -13.60 10.15
C ILE A 320 -16.09 -12.20 10.76
N MET A 321 -16.67 -11.20 10.11
CA MET A 321 -16.57 -9.81 10.53
C MET A 321 -17.87 -9.06 10.23
N PHE A 322 -18.27 -8.21 11.17
CA PHE A 322 -19.46 -7.37 11.12
C PHE A 322 -19.09 -5.93 11.49
N ASN A 323 -19.43 -4.97 10.63
CA ASN A 323 -18.91 -3.61 10.70
C ASN A 323 -19.98 -2.51 10.59
N PRO A 324 -20.67 -2.12 11.67
CA PRO A 324 -21.45 -0.88 11.69
C PRO A 324 -20.57 0.38 11.84
N CYS A 325 -20.85 1.40 11.02
CA CYS A 325 -20.24 2.73 11.15
C CYS A 325 -21.10 3.64 12.04
N PHE A 326 -20.43 4.49 12.83
CA PHE A 326 -21.07 5.41 13.76
C PHE A 326 -20.55 6.84 13.53
N SER A 327 -21.47 7.80 13.40
CA SER A 327 -21.14 9.20 13.67
C SER A 327 -21.07 9.38 15.17
N CYS A 328 -19.98 9.97 15.65
CA CYS A 328 -19.86 10.31 17.07
C CYS A 328 -19.53 11.80 17.16
N SER A 329 -20.57 12.62 17.35
CA SER A 329 -20.43 13.86 18.09
C SER A 329 -20.68 13.51 19.56
N TRP A 330 -19.74 13.84 20.45
CA TRP A 330 -20.00 13.75 21.88
C TRP A 330 -21.30 14.54 22.19
N PRO A 331 -22.38 13.96 22.78
CA PRO A 331 -22.49 12.69 23.51
C PRO A 331 -23.43 11.61 22.92
N PHE A 332 -23.76 11.61 21.62
CA PHE A 332 -24.68 10.62 21.03
C PHE A 332 -24.12 9.98 19.75
N CYS A 333 -24.04 8.64 19.69
CA CYS A 333 -23.75 7.90 18.46
C CYS A 333 -25.04 7.20 17.96
N HIS A 334 -25.39 7.36 16.67
CA HIS A 334 -26.54 6.70 16.04
C HIS A 334 -26.09 5.57 15.10
N CYS A 335 -26.73 4.39 15.20
CA CYS A 335 -26.53 3.26 14.29
C CYS A 335 -27.21 3.51 12.93
N ILE A 336 -26.50 3.30 11.82
CA ILE A 336 -27.13 3.11 10.51
C ILE A 336 -26.51 1.87 9.85
N CYS A 337 -27.27 0.79 9.72
CA CYS A 337 -26.85 -0.41 9.00
C CYS A 337 -28.01 -1.01 8.21
N LYS A 338 -27.75 -1.37 6.95
CA LYS A 338 -28.61 -2.23 6.14
C LYS A 338 -27.74 -3.32 5.52
N TRP A 339 -28.14 -4.57 5.72
CA TRP A 339 -27.62 -5.70 4.98
C TRP A 339 -28.26 -5.69 3.58
N VAL A 340 -27.45 -5.74 2.52
CA VAL A 340 -27.90 -6.03 1.16
C VAL A 340 -27.35 -7.37 0.75
#